data_AF-A0A485BZ68-F1
#
_entry.id   AF-A0A485BZ68-F1
#
_cell.length_a   1.000
_cell.length_b   1.000
_cell.length_c   1.000
_cell.angle_alpha   90.00
_cell.angle_beta   90.00
_cell.angle_gamma   90.00
#
_symmetry.space_group_name_H-M   'P 1'
#
loop_
_entity.id
_entity.type
_entity.pdbx_description
1 polymer ?
#
loop_
_entity_poly.entity_id
_entity_poly.type
_entity_poly.pdbx_seq_one_letter_code
_entity_poly.pdbx_strand_id
1 'polypeptide(L)' 'MALLQISEPGLSAAPHQRRLAAGIDLGTTNSLVATVRSGQAETLPDHQGATCCLPW' A
#
# COMPACT_ATOMS: atom_id res chain seq x y z
N MET A 1 -13.43 -2.21 2.56
CA MET A 1 -12.81 -1.49 3.70
C MET A 1 -12.16 -0.22 3.17
N ALA A 2 -12.27 0.90 3.88
CA ALA A 2 -11.86 2.20 3.37
C ALA A 2 -10.49 2.61 3.95
N LEU A 3 -9.54 2.97 3.09
CA LEU A 3 -8.26 3.55 3.48
C LEU A 3 -8.45 5.06 3.67
N LEU A 4 -8.17 5.55 4.87
CA LEU A 4 -8.19 6.98 5.17
C LEU A 4 -6.93 7.64 4.57
N GLN A 5 -7.07 8.31 3.43
CA GLN A 5 -6.03 9.20 2.91
C GLN A 5 -5.93 10.43 3.81
N ILE A 6 -4.79 10.60 4.48
CA ILE A 6 -4.45 11.82 5.20
C ILE A 6 -3.57 12.67 4.26
N SER A 7 -3.89 13.95 4.10
CA SER A 7 -3.10 14.90 3.31
C SER A 7 -2.81 16.12 4.15
N GLU A 8 -1.61 16.69 4.00
CA GLU A 8 -1.21 17.95 4.61
C GLU A 8 -2.12 19.11 4.13
N PRO A 9 -2.43 20.10 4.99
CA PRO A 9 -3.22 21.26 4.59
C PRO A 9 -2.56 22.03 3.44
N GLY A 10 -3.31 22.24 2.35
CA GLY A 10 -2.86 23.02 1.19
C GLY A 10 -2.20 22.23 0.05
N LEU A 11 -1.95 20.93 0.24
CA LEU A 11 -1.39 20.05 -0.80
C LEU A 11 -2.51 19.29 -1.53
N SER A 12 -3.25 19.99 -2.39
CA SER A 12 -4.12 19.30 -3.36
C SER A 12 -3.25 18.84 -4.54
N ALA A 13 -3.08 17.52 -4.69
CA ALA A 13 -2.28 16.95 -5.79
C ALA A 13 -2.81 17.42 -7.16
N ALA A 14 -1.92 17.79 -8.07
CA ALA A 14 -2.30 18.22 -9.42
C ALA A 14 -3.12 17.12 -10.14
N PRO A 15 -4.09 17.47 -11.01
CA PRO A 15 -5.05 16.52 -11.59
C PRO A 15 -4.43 15.35 -12.39
N HIS A 16 -3.15 15.45 -12.78
CA HIS A 16 -2.40 14.41 -13.51
C HIS A 16 -1.41 13.65 -12.61
N GLN A 17 -1.35 13.99 -11.32
CA GLN A 17 -0.46 13.32 -10.39
C GLN A 17 -1.08 11.99 -9.98
N ARG A 18 -0.53 10.90 -10.50
CA ARG A 18 -0.84 9.56 -9.98
C ARG A 18 -0.50 9.52 -8.50
N ARG A 19 -1.53 9.46 -7.66
CA ARG A 19 -1.36 9.20 -6.23
C ARG A 19 -1.02 7.72 -6.07
N LEU A 20 0.26 7.45 -5.89
CA LEU A 20 0.71 6.13 -5.45
C LEU A 20 0.40 6.00 -3.96
N ALA A 21 -0.10 4.84 -3.57
CA ALA A 21 -0.38 4.52 -2.18
C ALA A 21 0.11 3.11 -1.88
N ALA A 22 0.66 2.94 -0.68
CA ALA A 22 1.01 1.66 -0.11
C ALA A 22 0.36 1.54 1.28
N GLY A 23 -0.19 0.37 1.57
CA GLY A 23 -0.55 -0.03 2.93
C GLY A 23 0.66 -0.70 3.57
N ILE A 24 0.93 -0.35 4.82
CA ILE A 24 2.01 -0.93 5.61
C ILE A 24 1.40 -1.48 6.89
N ASP A 25 1.64 -2.76 7.17
CA ASP A 25 1.32 -3.41 8.43
C ASP A 25 2.62 -3.75 9.17
N LEU A 26 2.75 -3.25 10.39
CA LEU A 26 3.97 -3.32 11.20
C LEU A 26 3.74 -4.25 12.39
N GLY A 27 4.06 -5.52 12.20
CA GLY A 27 4.17 -6.49 13.29
C GLY A 27 5.55 -6.45 13.96
N THR A 28 5.66 -7.09 15.12
CA THR A 28 6.92 -7.21 15.87
C THR A 28 7.90 -8.21 15.26
N THR A 29 7.38 -9.27 14.62
CA THR A 29 8.18 -10.32 13.97
C THR A 29 8.25 -10.16 12.46
N ASN A 30 7.15 -9.75 11.84
CA ASN A 30 7.02 -9.60 10.40
C ASN A 30 6.37 -8.26 10.08
N SER A 31 6.73 -7.68 8.93
CA SER A 31 6.06 -6.52 8.37
C SER A 31 5.60 -6.84 6.96
N LEU A 32 4.52 -6.19 6.54
CA LEU A 32 3.90 -6.41 5.25
C LEU A 32 3.70 -5.06 4.56
N VAL A 33 3.99 -5.03 3.25
CA VAL A 33 3.66 -3.89 2.39
C VAL A 33 2.74 -4.38 1.28
N ALA A 34 1.68 -3.65 1.01
CA ALA A 34 0.71 -3.96 -0.03
C ALA A 34 0.30 -2.71 -0.81
N THR A 35 -0.26 -2.89 -1.99
CA THR A 35 -0.87 -1.82 -2.78
C THR A 35 -2.17 -2.30 -3.40
N VAL A 36 -2.95 -1.39 -3.98
CA VAL A 36 -4.13 -1.75 -4.76
C VAL A 36 -3.80 -1.63 -6.25
N ARG A 37 -3.85 -2.75 -6.96
CA ARG A 37 -3.69 -2.83 -8.41
C ARG A 37 -5.00 -3.30 -9.02
N SER A 38 -5.53 -2.55 -9.99
CA SER A 38 -6.79 -2.89 -10.67
C SER A 38 -7.97 -3.17 -9.71
N GLY A 39 -8.02 -2.46 -8.57
CA GLY A 39 -9.05 -2.63 -7.55
C GLY A 39 -8.84 -3.79 -6.59
N GLN A 40 -7.76 -4.57 -6.74
CA GLN A 40 -7.41 -5.68 -5.86
C GLN A 40 -6.20 -5.35 -5.00
N ALA A 41 -6.22 -5.76 -3.73
CA ALA A 41 -5.08 -5.64 -2.84
C ALA A 41 -4.05 -6.73 -3.16
N GLU A 42 -2.81 -6.31 -3.38
CA GLU A 42 -1.68 -7.19 -3.67
C GLU A 42 -0.53 -6.88 -2.70
N THR A 43 0.08 -7.92 -2.14
CA THR A 43 1.30 -7.79 -1.33
C THR A 43 2.51 -7.54 -2.23
N LEU A 44 3.40 -6.65 -1.81
CA LEU A 44 4.66 -6.40 -2.52
C LEU A 44 5.70 -7.41 -2.05
N PRO A 45 6.35 -8.14 -2.97
CA PRO A 45 7.43 -9.06 -2.61
C PRO A 45 8.64 -8.27 -2.07
N ASP A 46 9.37 -8.90 -1.17
CA ASP A 46 10.70 -8.43 -0.78
C ASP A 46 11.74 -8.65 -1.91
N HIS A 47 12.99 -8.31 -1.62
CA HIS A 47 14.11 -8.47 -2.56
C HIS A 47 14.40 -9.93 -2.94
N GLN A 48 13.95 -10.92 -2.16
CA GLN A 48 14.08 -12.35 -2.44
C GLN A 48 12.86 -12.91 -3.17
N GLY A 49 11.88 -12.06 -3.48
CA GLY A 49 10.61 -12.48 -4.09
C GLY A 49 9.61 -13.04 -3.09
N ALA A 50 9.88 -12.97 -1.78
CA ALA A 50 8.99 -13.48 -0.76
C ALA A 50 7.89 -12.47 -0.44
N THR A 51 6.63 -12.92 -0.49
CA THR A 51 5.47 -12.19 0.03
C THR A 51 4.99 -12.86 1.31
N CYS A 52 5.02 -12.15 2.43
CA CYS A 52 4.47 -12.66 3.68
C CYS A 52 2.94 -12.51 3.65
N CYS A 53 2.24 -13.39 2.94
CA CYS A 53 0.82 -13.77 3.04
C CYS A 53 0.51 -14.64 1.82
N LEU A 54 0.20 -15.91 2.05
CA LEU A 54 -0.30 -16.83 1.02
C LEU A 54 -1.70 -16.36 0.56
N PRO A 55 -2.11 -16.67 -0.68
CA PRO A 55 -3.43 -16.29 -1.18
C PRO A 55 -4.53 -16.92 -0.31
N TRP A 56 -5.45 -16.08 0.15
CA TRP A 56 -6.76 -16.53 0.65
C TRP A 56 -7.64 -16.96 -0.52
#